data_AF-A0A947NRV3-F1
#
_entry.id   AF-A0A947NRV3-F1
#
_cell.length_a   1.000
_cell.length_b   1.000
_cell.length_c   1.000
_cell.angle_alpha   90.00
_cell.angle_beta   90.00
_cell.angle_gamma   90.00
#
_symmetry.space_group_name_H-M   'P 1'
#
loop_
_entity.id
_entity.type
_entity.pdbx_description
1 polymer ?
#
loop_
_entity_poly.entity_id
_entity_poly.type
_entity_poly.pdbx_seq_one_letter_code
_entity_poly.pdbx_strand_id
1 'polypeptide(L)' 'MANKNITPLKAVRAKCLDCSGFQPKEVKLCTIEVCPLYLYRLGKNPKRMGIGGNISAYSQKSSAQV' A
#
# COMPACT_ATOMS: atom_id res chain seq x y z
N MET A 1 21.82 -14.70 4.73
CA MET A 1 21.03 -13.50 4.35
C MET A 1 19.75 -14.01 3.72
N ALA A 2 18.63 -13.94 4.44
CA ALA A 2 17.41 -14.61 4.01
C ALA A 2 16.90 -14.00 2.70
N ASN A 3 16.87 -14.81 1.64
CA ASN A 3 16.15 -14.54 0.39
C ASN A 3 14.65 -14.53 0.71
N LYS A 4 14.21 -13.45 1.35
CA LYS A 4 12.82 -13.21 1.70
C LYS A 4 12.18 -12.72 0.42
N ASN A 5 11.31 -13.53 -0.16
CA ASN A 5 10.44 -13.13 -1.28
C ASN A 5 9.54 -11.98 -0.81
N ILE A 6 10.09 -10.77 -0.78
CA ILE A 6 9.38 -9.56 -0.44
C ILE A 6 8.56 -9.16 -1.66
N THR A 7 7.29 -8.84 -1.43
CA THR A 7 6.47 -8.31 -2.50
C THR A 7 7.04 -6.96 -2.94
N PRO A 8 6.87 -6.55 -4.21
CA PRO A 8 7.39 -5.27 -4.69
C PRO A 8 6.96 -4.08 -3.81
N LEU A 9 5.73 -4.09 -3.29
CA LEU A 9 5.24 -3.06 -2.37
C LEU A 9 5.98 -3.04 -1.02
N LYS A 10 6.39 -4.21 -0.50
CA LYS A 10 7.22 -4.27 0.71
C LYS A 10 8.62 -3.75 0.44
N ALA A 11 9.19 -4.04 -0.73
CA ALA A 11 10.49 -3.50 -1.14
C ALA A 11 10.46 -1.97 -1.27
N VAL A 12 9.45 -1.43 -1.94
CA VAL A 12 9.25 0.03 -2.05
C VAL A 12 9.13 0.68 -0.67
N ARG A 13 8.32 0.10 0.22
CA ARG A 13 8.16 0.63 1.57
C ARG A 13 9.46 0.59 2.38
N ALA A 14 10.26 -0.47 2.25
CA ALA A 14 11.58 -0.54 2.85
C ALA A 14 12.50 0.57 2.32
N LYS A 15 12.47 0.85 1.01
CA LYS A 15 13.24 1.94 0.42
C LYS A 15 12.78 3.32 0.91
N CYS A 16 11.49 3.53 1.07
CA CYS A 16 10.97 4.78 1.64
C CYS A 16 11.41 4.98 3.09
N LEU A 17 11.44 3.90 3.89
CA LEU A 17 11.95 3.96 5.27
C LEU A 17 13.44 4.30 5.29
N ASP A 18 14.26 3.64 4.47
CA ASP A 18 15.68 3.93 4.29
C ASP A 18 15.92 5.41 3.92
N CYS A 19 15.16 5.94 2.95
CA CYS A 19 15.23 7.35 2.53
C CYS A 19 14.82 8.35 3.63
N SER A 20 13.94 7.94 4.55
CA SER A 20 13.35 8.82 5.57
C SER A 20 13.98 8.61 6.97
N GLY A 21 15.22 8.08 7.03
CA GLY A 21 15.90 7.82 8.31
C GLY A 21 15.19 6.79 9.19
N PHE A 22 14.54 5.80 8.58
CA PHE A 22 13.70 4.78 9.22
C PHE A 22 12.51 5.32 10.02
N GLN A 23 12.13 6.59 9.80
CA GLN A 23 10.96 7.19 10.46
C GLN A 23 9.68 6.96 9.63
N PRO A 24 8.72 6.15 10.11
CA PRO A 24 7.50 5.87 9.36
C PRO A 24 6.57 7.09 9.26
N LYS A 25 6.71 8.08 10.17
CA LYS A 25 5.97 9.35 10.12
C LYS A 25 6.43 10.18 8.92
N GLU A 26 7.73 10.29 8.72
CA GLU A 26 8.34 10.98 7.58
C GLU A 26 7.92 10.36 6.24
N VAL A 27 7.81 9.03 6.15
CA VAL A 27 7.27 8.38 4.93
C VAL A 27 5.83 8.81 4.63
N LYS A 28 5.00 9.04 5.66
CA LYS A 28 3.62 9.50 5.48
C LYS A 28 3.57 10.98 5.10
N LEU A 29 4.38 11.80 5.75
CA LEU A 29 4.46 13.25 5.59
C LEU A 29 5.40 13.71 4.47
N CYS A 30 6.02 12.76 3.75
CA CYS A 30 6.87 13.04 2.60
C CYS A 30 6.15 13.94 1.60
N THR A 31 6.76 15.07 1.25
CA THR A 31 6.20 16.09 0.35
C THR A 31 6.73 15.96 -1.08
N ILE A 32 7.58 14.97 -1.36
CA ILE A 32 8.22 14.77 -2.67
C ILE A 32 7.25 14.03 -3.60
N GLU A 33 6.25 14.74 -4.12
CA GLU A 33 5.21 14.16 -4.98
C GLU A 33 5.72 13.71 -6.35
N VAL A 34 6.81 14.33 -6.82
CA VAL A 34 7.51 13.95 -8.06
C VAL A 34 8.23 12.60 -7.97
N CYS A 35 8.35 12.03 -6.76
CA CYS A 35 9.01 10.74 -6.58
C CYS A 35 8.19 9.62 -7.25
N PRO A 36 8.79 8.78 -8.13
CA PRO A 36 8.10 7.66 -8.77
C PRO A 36 7.49 6.66 -7.78
N LEU A 37 8.03 6.61 -6.56
CA LEU A 37 7.57 5.74 -5.48
C LEU A 37 6.47 6.36 -4.61
N TYR A 38 6.16 7.66 -4.78
CA TYR A 38 5.25 8.42 -3.91
C TYR A 38 3.88 7.74 -3.76
N LEU A 39 3.32 7.25 -4.86
CA LEU A 39 2.03 6.55 -4.89
C LEU A 39 2.03 5.20 -4.16
N TYR A 40 3.20 4.58 -4.02
CA TYR A 40 3.39 3.25 -3.47
C TYR A 40 4.01 3.24 -2.06
N ARG A 41 4.45 4.40 -1.55
CA ARG A 41 5.20 4.56 -0.29
C ARG A 41 4.51 3.98 0.94
N LEU A 42 3.18 3.94 0.91
CA LEU A 42 2.33 3.39 1.97
C LEU A 42 2.09 1.88 1.83
N GLY A 43 2.74 1.20 0.88
CA GLY A 43 2.56 -0.22 0.63
C GLY A 43 1.23 -0.57 -0.03
N LYS A 44 0.57 0.41 -0.67
CA LYS A 44 -0.68 0.22 -1.43
C LYS A 44 -0.41 0.50 -2.90
N ASN A 45 -1.09 -0.24 -3.79
CA ASN A 45 -1.05 0.01 -5.21
C ASN A 45 -2.39 0.61 -5.66
N PRO A 46 -2.46 1.91 -6.00
CA PRO A 46 -3.71 2.54 -6.42
C PRO A 46 -4.29 1.91 -7.69
N LYS A 47 -3.44 1.37 -8.60
CA LYS A 47 -3.89 0.70 -9.84
C LYS A 47 -4.59 -0.64 -9.60
N ARG A 48 -4.57 -1.14 -8.37
CA ARG A 48 -5.17 -2.43 -7.98
C ARG A 48 -6.35 -2.25 -7.03
N MET A 49 -6.81 -1.01 -6.81
CA MET A 49 -7.97 -0.74 -5.98
C MET A 49 -9.22 -1.38 -6.60
N GLY A 50 -9.90 -2.25 -5.84
CA GLY A 50 -11.06 -3.03 -6.31
C GLY A 50 -10.73 -4.30 -7.09
N ILE A 51 -9.46 -4.58 -7.40
CA ILE A 51 -9.04 -5.77 -8.15
C ILE A 51 -8.44 -6.80 -7.19
N GLY A 52 -9.09 -7.96 -7.07
CA GLY A 52 -8.61 -9.08 -6.24
C GLY A 52 -9.13 -9.11 -4.81
N GLY A 53 -10.27 -8.47 -4.53
CA GLY A 53 -11.01 -8.67 -3.29
C GLY A 53 -11.65 -10.07 -3.22
N ASN A 54 -11.81 -10.61 -2.02
CA ASN A 54 -12.56 -11.84 -1.81
C ASN A 54 -14.04 -11.55 -2.11
N ILE A 55 -14.60 -12.15 -3.18
CA ILE A 55 -16.00 -11.97 -3.60
C ILE A 55 -17.01 -12.28 -2.49
N SER A 56 -16.60 -13.08 -1.50
CA SER A 56 -17.38 -13.44 -0.31
C SER A 56 -17.85 -12.25 0.54
N ALA A 57 -17.30 -11.05 0.37
CA ALA A 57 -17.71 -9.85 1.11
C ALA A 57 -18.91 -9.09 0.49
N TYR A 58 -19.32 -9.40 -0.75
CA TYR A 58 -20.34 -8.62 -1.48
C TYR A 58 -21.79 -9.12 -1.28
N SER A 59 -22.01 -10.36 -0.83
CA SER A 59 -23.32 -11.03 -0.94
C SER A 59 -24.39 -10.71 0.14
N GLN A 60 -24.12 -9.93 1.18
CA GLN A 60 -25.06 -9.80 2.33
C GLN A 60 -25.68 -8.42 2.56
N LYS A 61 -25.49 -7.44 1.67
CA LYS A 61 -26.21 -6.16 1.75
C LYS A 61 -27.38 -6.12 0.77
N SER A 62 -28.28 -7.09 0.86
CA SER A 62 -29.63 -6.99 0.31
C SER A 62 -30.61 -7.11 1.47
N SER A 63 -31.26 -6.00 1.81
CA SER A 63 -32.46 -5.81 2.65
C SER A 63 -32.30 -4.56 3.51
N ALA A 64 -32.22 -3.38 2.88
CA ALA A 64 -32.68 -2.17 3.53
C ALA A 64 -34.21 -2.27 3.57
N GLN A 65 -34.68 -2.52 4.78
CA GLN A 65 -36.04 -2.51 5.29
C GLN A 65 -36.83 -1.32 4.70
N VAL A 66 -37.89 -1.63 3.96
CA VAL A 66 -39.05 -0.73 3.72
C VAL A 66 -40.08 -1.03 4.80
#